data_AF-S8EJ01-F1
#
_entry.id   AF-S8EJ01-F1
#
_cell.length_a   1.000
_cell.length_b   1.000
_cell.length_c   1.000
_cell.angle_alpha   90.00
_cell.angle_beta   90.00
_cell.angle_gamma   90.00
#
_symmetry.space_group_name_H-M   'P 1'
#
loop_
_entity.id
_entity.type
_entity.pdbx_description
1 polymer ?
#
loop_
_entity_poly.entity_id
_entity_poly.type
_entity_poly.pdbx_seq_one_letter_code
_entity_poly.pdbx_strand_id
1 'polypeptide(L)'
;GRREVWALAESAWKTAGYEWPELTVEDVWGMAIHSRIILGMKKTTPHAARLWRILISESAHLIWRLGCERVIGHDDDPEWQHSKESVTAKWYINRPMRQDAMATSSRFGGVTLNKTLILKAWSDVLGDKLGLPEDWTKVRWVLVGMDPEIARVLFPGGRAPH
;
A
#
# COMPACT_ATOMS: atom_id res chain seq x y z
N GLY A 1 -3.87 15.78 -4.08
CA GLY A 1 -2.81 14.75 -4.21
C GLY A 1 -2.27 14.29 -2.86
N ARG A 2 -1.20 14.93 -2.36
CA ARG A 2 -0.42 14.45 -1.20
C ARG A 2 -1.22 14.06 0.05
N ARG A 3 -2.10 14.96 0.53
CA ARG A 3 -2.93 14.71 1.71
C ARG A 3 -3.81 13.46 1.55
N GLU A 4 -4.35 13.26 0.36
CA GLU A 4 -5.21 12.12 0.03
C GLU A 4 -4.43 10.81 0.08
N VAL A 5 -3.20 10.80 -0.47
CA VAL A 5 -2.32 9.61 -0.43
C VAL A 5 -2.01 9.21 1.02
N TRP A 6 -1.64 10.17 1.87
CA TRP A 6 -1.37 9.87 3.28
C TRP A 6 -2.60 9.42 4.04
N ALA A 7 -3.78 9.98 3.76
CA ALA A 7 -5.04 9.53 4.36
C ALA A 7 -5.36 8.08 3.97
N LEU A 8 -5.08 7.67 2.73
CA LEU A 8 -5.28 6.29 2.30
C LEU A 8 -4.26 5.33 2.94
N ALA A 9 -3.00 5.75 3.10
CA ALA A 9 -1.98 4.98 3.82
C ALA A 9 -2.34 4.80 5.31
N GLU A 10 -2.81 5.87 5.95
CA GLU A 10 -3.32 5.85 7.32
C GLU A 10 -4.51 4.91 7.48
N SER A 11 -5.47 4.98 6.56
CA SER A 11 -6.64 4.08 6.57
C SER A 11 -6.22 2.62 6.43
N ALA A 12 -5.26 2.30 5.56
CA ALA A 12 -4.76 0.94 5.40
C ALA A 12 -4.04 0.43 6.66
N TRP A 13 -3.23 1.28 7.30
CA TRP A 13 -2.53 0.94 8.53
C TRP A 13 -3.47 0.71 9.73
N LYS A 14 -4.48 1.58 9.88
CA LYS A 14 -5.52 1.43 10.91
C LYS A 14 -6.38 0.19 10.69
N THR A 15 -6.68 -0.15 9.44
CA THR A 15 -7.41 -1.38 9.10
C THR A 15 -6.64 -2.61 9.58
N ALA A 16 -5.30 -2.57 9.54
CA ALA A 16 -4.45 -3.63 10.06
C ALA A 16 -4.39 -3.71 11.60
N GLY A 17 -5.16 -2.87 12.31
CA GLY A 17 -5.26 -2.89 13.77
C GLY A 17 -4.14 -2.14 14.50
N TYR A 18 -3.36 -1.31 13.80
CA TYR A 18 -2.29 -0.51 14.39
C TYR A 18 -2.69 0.96 14.52
N GLU A 19 -2.19 1.62 15.56
CA GLU A 19 -2.29 3.07 15.68
C GLU A 19 -1.37 3.76 14.67
N TRP A 20 -1.90 4.81 14.02
CA TRP A 20 -1.11 5.59 13.08
C TRP A 20 -0.17 6.51 13.84
N PRO A 21 1.16 6.36 13.71
CA PRO A 21 2.10 7.26 14.34
C PRO A 21 2.08 8.62 13.63
N GLU A 22 2.56 9.65 14.32
CA GLU A 22 2.84 10.92 13.66
C GLU A 22 3.94 10.71 12.62
N LEU A 23 3.61 10.90 11.34
CA LEU A 23 4.55 10.68 10.25
C LEU A 23 5.45 11.90 10.07
N THR A 24 6.73 11.73 10.37
CA THR A 24 7.75 12.73 10.12
C THR A 24 8.45 12.49 8.77
N VAL A 25 9.16 13.50 8.28
CA VAL A 25 10.03 13.33 7.10
C VAL A 25 11.07 12.24 7.37
N GLU A 26 11.61 12.19 8.58
CA GLU A 26 12.60 11.20 9.01
C GLU A 26 12.08 9.76 8.89
N ASP A 27 10.78 9.52 9.11
CA ASP A 27 10.17 8.20 8.92
C ASP A 27 10.16 7.75 7.45
N VAL A 28 10.09 8.70 6.51
CA VAL A 28 10.17 8.42 5.08
C VAL A 28 11.61 8.07 4.69
N TRP A 29 12.59 8.85 5.14
CA TRP A 29 14.00 8.58 4.84
C TRP A 29 14.54 7.34 5.58
N GLY A 30 14.14 7.20 6.83
CA GLY A 30 14.55 6.15 7.76
C GLY A 30 13.65 4.92 7.75
N MET A 31 12.73 4.78 6.78
CA MET A 31 11.66 3.77 6.79
C MET A 31 12.15 2.35 7.10
N ALA A 32 13.35 1.98 6.62
CA ALA A 32 13.93 0.66 6.85
C ALA A 32 14.25 0.40 8.33
N ILE A 33 14.76 1.41 9.03
CA ILE A 33 15.16 1.34 10.43
C ILE A 33 13.95 1.61 11.32
N HIS A 34 13.19 2.67 11.02
CA HIS A 34 12.05 3.13 11.82
C HIS A 34 10.94 2.10 11.86
N SER A 35 10.72 1.34 10.78
CA SER A 35 9.75 0.24 10.74
C SER A 35 9.88 -0.80 11.86
N ARG A 36 11.03 -0.88 12.54
CA ARG A 36 11.28 -1.83 13.64
C ARG A 36 10.78 -1.33 15.00
N ILE A 37 10.50 -0.04 15.13
CA ILE A 37 10.18 0.65 16.39
C ILE A 37 8.88 1.48 16.31
N ILE A 38 8.13 1.39 15.21
CA ILE A 38 6.88 2.15 15.01
C ILE A 38 5.79 1.85 16.05
N LEU A 39 5.78 0.65 16.64
CA LEU A 39 4.84 0.29 17.71
C LEU A 39 5.33 0.67 19.12
N GLY A 40 6.22 1.66 19.21
CA GLY A 40 6.75 2.18 20.47
C GLY A 40 7.80 1.27 21.12
N MET A 41 7.74 1.15 22.46
CA MET A 41 8.75 0.43 23.26
C MET A 41 8.81 -1.08 22.97
N LYS A 42 7.77 -1.66 22.35
CA LYS A 42 7.78 -3.05 21.91
C LYS A 42 8.31 -3.14 20.49
N LYS A 43 9.24 -4.06 20.25
CA LYS A 43 9.75 -4.34 18.91
C LYS A 43 8.60 -4.64 17.97
N THR A 44 8.54 -3.91 16.86
CA THR A 44 7.50 -4.10 15.85
C THR A 44 7.61 -5.50 15.25
N THR A 45 6.48 -6.17 15.06
CA THR A 45 6.48 -7.51 14.47
C THR A 45 7.03 -7.45 13.04
N PRO A 46 7.70 -8.52 12.56
CA PRO A 46 8.26 -8.52 11.21
C PRO A 46 7.25 -8.27 10.08
N HIS A 47 5.99 -8.70 10.25
CA HIS A 47 4.92 -8.48 9.29
C HIS A 47 4.42 -7.02 9.30
N ALA A 48 4.24 -6.41 10.49
CA ALA A 48 3.87 -5.00 10.61
C ALA A 48 4.97 -4.07 10.08
N ALA A 49 6.24 -4.37 10.41
CA ALA A 49 7.39 -3.63 9.89
C ALA A 49 7.52 -3.73 8.36
N ARG A 50 7.13 -4.86 7.76
CA ARG A 50 7.07 -4.99 6.31
C ARG A 50 5.94 -4.15 5.72
N LEU A 51 4.73 -4.27 6.26
CA LEU A 51 3.58 -3.51 5.81
C LEU A 51 3.86 -2.00 5.85
N TRP A 52 4.42 -1.50 6.95
CA TRP A 52 4.81 -0.10 7.10
C TRP A 52 5.74 0.37 5.99
N ARG A 53 6.82 -0.37 5.73
CA ARG A 53 7.78 -0.03 4.66
C ARG A 53 7.10 0.10 3.31
N ILE A 54 6.21 -0.85 2.98
CA ILE A 54 5.47 -0.84 1.72
C ILE A 54 4.55 0.38 1.63
N LEU A 55 3.75 0.65 2.67
CA LEU A 55 2.83 1.79 2.68
C LEU A 55 3.58 3.11 2.55
N ILE A 56 4.66 3.31 3.31
CA ILE A 56 5.43 4.56 3.27
C ILE A 56 6.17 4.72 1.94
N SER A 57 6.83 3.67 1.43
CA SER A 57 7.58 3.76 0.18
C SER A 57 6.67 4.02 -1.03
N GLU A 58 5.55 3.32 -1.11
CA GLU A 58 4.60 3.48 -2.21
C GLU A 58 3.88 4.84 -2.11
N SER A 59 3.61 5.33 -0.90
CA SER A 59 3.02 6.67 -0.69
C SER A 59 3.94 7.75 -1.20
N ALA A 60 5.20 7.71 -0.75
CA ALA A 60 6.21 8.68 -1.15
C ALA A 60 6.43 8.65 -2.68
N HIS A 61 6.53 7.45 -3.26
CA HIS A 61 6.69 7.28 -4.70
C HIS A 61 5.50 7.81 -5.49
N LEU A 62 4.27 7.54 -5.06
CA LEU A 62 3.09 8.08 -5.71
C LEU A 62 3.02 9.59 -5.59
N ILE A 63 3.29 10.16 -4.41
CA ILE A 63 3.33 11.61 -4.20
C ILE A 63 4.33 12.26 -5.16
N TRP A 64 5.52 11.68 -5.27
CA TRP A 64 6.54 12.13 -6.21
C TRP A 64 6.04 12.07 -7.66
N ARG A 65 5.46 10.94 -8.08
CA ARG A 65 4.90 10.77 -9.43
C ARG A 65 3.80 11.78 -9.74
N LEU A 66 2.85 11.97 -8.82
CA LEU A 66 1.76 12.97 -8.96
C LEU A 66 2.33 14.39 -9.11
N GLY A 67 3.45 14.68 -8.43
CA GLY A 67 4.19 15.92 -8.57
C GLY A 67 4.81 16.08 -9.96
N CYS A 68 5.48 15.03 -10.47
CA CYS A 68 6.03 15.03 -11.82
C CYS A 68 4.95 15.18 -12.89
N GLU A 69 3.80 14.52 -12.76
CA GLU A 69 2.68 14.66 -13.69
C GLU A 69 2.17 16.09 -13.75
N ARG A 70 2.06 16.76 -12.58
CA ARG A 70 1.68 18.18 -12.52
C ARG A 70 2.71 19.07 -13.21
N VAL A 71 3.99 18.89 -12.88
CA VAL A 71 5.08 19.78 -13.35
C VAL A 71 5.44 19.55 -14.81
N ILE A 72 5.36 18.32 -15.32
CA ILE A 72 5.82 17.98 -16.68
C ILE A 72 4.64 17.94 -17.65
N GLY A 73 3.48 17.45 -17.21
CA GLY A 73 2.30 17.26 -18.06
C GLY A 73 1.34 18.44 -18.07
N HIS A 74 1.39 19.30 -17.05
CA HIS A 74 0.42 20.37 -16.81
C HIS A 74 1.08 21.66 -16.31
N ASP A 75 2.33 21.92 -16.71
CA ASP A 75 3.07 23.12 -16.27
C ASP A 75 2.38 24.43 -16.69
N ASP A 76 1.66 24.38 -17.82
CA ASP A 76 0.92 25.50 -18.39
C ASP A 76 -0.42 25.80 -17.67
N ASP A 77 -0.85 24.95 -16.73
CA ASP A 77 -2.08 25.12 -15.95
C ASP A 77 -1.79 25.13 -14.43
N PRO A 78 -1.61 26.32 -13.83
CA PRO A 78 -1.31 26.47 -12.40
C PRO A 78 -2.40 25.94 -11.47
N GLU A 79 -3.65 25.89 -11.93
CA GLU A 79 -4.82 25.44 -11.17
C GLU A 79 -5.07 23.94 -11.34
N TRP A 80 -4.28 23.27 -12.19
CA TRP A 80 -4.46 21.85 -12.43
C TRP A 80 -4.21 21.03 -11.17
N GLN A 81 -5.21 20.26 -10.77
CA GLN A 81 -5.14 19.37 -9.62
C GLN A 81 -5.67 17.98 -9.96
N HIS A 82 -4.99 16.96 -9.43
CA HIS A 82 -5.50 15.60 -9.46
C HIS A 82 -6.82 15.51 -8.68
N SER A 83 -7.84 14.92 -9.31
CA SER A 83 -9.07 14.55 -8.62
C SER A 83 -8.80 13.49 -7.54
N LYS A 84 -9.65 13.45 -6.50
CA LYS A 84 -9.51 12.46 -5.43
C LYS A 84 -9.64 11.04 -5.97
N GLU A 85 -10.58 10.83 -6.88
CA GLU A 85 -10.86 9.54 -7.50
C GLU A 85 -9.64 9.03 -8.30
N SER A 86 -8.96 9.93 -9.03
CA SER A 86 -7.74 9.61 -9.75
C SER A 86 -6.60 9.24 -8.79
N VAL A 87 -6.45 9.97 -7.68
CA VAL A 87 -5.44 9.66 -6.67
C VAL A 87 -5.71 8.31 -6.00
N THR A 88 -6.97 8.02 -5.64
CA THR A 88 -7.36 6.73 -5.06
C THR A 88 -7.12 5.58 -6.03
N ALA A 89 -7.47 5.75 -7.32
CA ALA A 89 -7.21 4.76 -8.35
C ALA A 89 -5.70 4.51 -8.55
N LYS A 90 -4.86 5.54 -8.42
CA LYS A 90 -3.40 5.42 -8.52
C LYS A 90 -2.72 4.89 -7.25
N TRP A 91 -3.29 5.14 -6.06
CA TRP A 91 -2.81 4.66 -4.75
C TRP A 91 -2.83 3.13 -4.62
N TYR A 92 -3.56 2.50 -5.51
CA TYR A 92 -3.83 1.09 -5.52
C TYR A 92 -2.63 0.17 -5.24
N ILE A 93 -2.70 -0.49 -4.09
CA ILE A 93 -1.62 -1.28 -3.46
C ILE A 93 -1.45 -2.69 -4.10
N ASN A 94 -2.01 -2.90 -5.28
CA ASN A 94 -1.92 -4.20 -5.95
C ASN A 94 -0.52 -4.59 -6.37
N ARG A 95 0.27 -3.63 -6.87
CA ARG A 95 1.60 -3.93 -7.39
C ARG A 95 2.53 -4.48 -6.30
N PRO A 96 2.65 -3.86 -5.12
CA PRO A 96 3.39 -4.43 -3.99
C PRO A 96 2.86 -5.79 -3.56
N MET A 97 1.54 -5.95 -3.47
CA MET A 97 0.91 -7.21 -3.06
C MET A 97 1.22 -8.36 -4.02
N ARG A 98 1.22 -8.08 -5.33
CA ARG A 98 1.66 -9.02 -6.38
C ARG A 98 3.13 -9.39 -6.26
N GLN A 99 3.99 -8.40 -6.04
CA GLN A 99 5.42 -8.62 -5.87
C GLN A 99 5.68 -9.51 -4.66
N ASP A 100 4.97 -9.26 -3.56
CA ASP A 100 5.02 -10.06 -2.35
C ASP A 100 4.53 -11.49 -2.59
N ALA A 101 3.37 -11.67 -3.24
CA ALA A 101 2.85 -13.00 -3.58
C ALA A 101 3.82 -13.76 -4.49
N MET A 102 4.36 -13.11 -5.53
CA MET A 102 5.34 -13.71 -6.42
C MET A 102 6.60 -14.14 -5.65
N ALA A 103 7.11 -13.29 -4.76
CA ALA A 103 8.32 -13.55 -3.99
C ALA A 103 8.17 -14.69 -2.97
N THR A 104 6.96 -15.19 -2.70
CA THR A 104 6.75 -16.43 -1.92
C THR A 104 6.94 -17.73 -2.71
N SER A 105 7.08 -17.64 -4.04
CA SER A 105 7.27 -18.80 -4.90
C SER A 105 8.67 -19.41 -4.70
N SER A 106 8.73 -20.74 -4.56
CA SER A 106 9.97 -21.52 -4.44
C SER A 106 10.94 -21.34 -5.60
N ARG A 107 10.49 -20.81 -6.75
CA ARG A 107 11.33 -20.46 -7.90
C ARG A 107 12.43 -19.45 -7.57
N PHE A 108 12.26 -18.69 -6.48
CA PHE A 108 13.24 -17.72 -5.99
C PHE A 108 14.28 -18.35 -5.05
N GLY A 109 14.26 -19.66 -4.81
CA GLY A 109 15.30 -20.38 -4.07
C GLY A 109 15.60 -19.77 -2.71
N GLY A 110 16.88 -19.51 -2.43
CA GLY A 110 17.34 -18.97 -1.14
C GLY A 110 16.87 -17.54 -0.80
N VAL A 111 16.29 -16.80 -1.75
CA VAL A 111 15.71 -15.46 -1.51
C VAL A 111 14.18 -15.46 -1.44
N THR A 112 13.57 -16.65 -1.40
CA THR A 112 12.12 -16.81 -1.25
C THR A 112 11.65 -16.19 0.07
N LEU A 113 10.63 -15.34 0.00
CA LEU A 113 10.03 -14.74 1.19
C LEU A 113 9.20 -15.76 1.95
N ASN A 114 9.25 -15.69 3.28
CA ASN A 114 8.43 -16.53 4.14
C ASN A 114 6.94 -16.23 3.87
N LYS A 115 6.23 -17.22 3.35
CA LYS A 115 4.82 -17.08 2.96
C LYS A 115 3.92 -16.67 4.13
N THR A 116 4.11 -17.27 5.31
CA THR A 116 3.33 -16.94 6.51
C THR A 116 3.51 -15.49 6.92
N LEU A 117 4.73 -14.95 6.78
CA LEU A 117 5.02 -13.54 7.05
C LEU A 117 4.26 -12.62 6.06
N ILE A 118 4.23 -12.98 4.78
CA ILE A 118 3.50 -12.22 3.75
C ILE A 118 2.00 -12.29 3.99
N LEU A 119 1.44 -13.49 4.20
CA LEU A 119 0.02 -13.65 4.49
C LEU A 119 -0.41 -12.80 5.68
N LYS A 120 0.36 -12.81 6.78
CA LYS A 120 0.09 -11.98 7.97
C LYS A 120 0.28 -10.48 7.77
N ALA A 121 1.18 -10.05 6.89
CA ALA A 121 1.38 -8.62 6.63
C ALA A 121 0.18 -8.00 5.90
N TRP A 122 -0.52 -8.81 5.11
CA TRP A 122 -1.63 -8.36 4.27
C TRP A 122 -3.00 -8.81 4.78
N SER A 123 -3.11 -9.87 5.59
CA SER A 123 -4.39 -10.39 6.12
C SER A 123 -5.20 -9.30 6.80
N ASP A 124 -4.53 -8.46 7.58
CA ASP A 124 -5.19 -7.46 8.41
C ASP A 124 -5.59 -6.23 7.59
N VAL A 125 -4.91 -5.97 6.46
CA VAL A 125 -5.23 -4.90 5.51
C VAL A 125 -6.35 -5.30 4.56
N LEU A 126 -6.32 -6.55 4.09
CA LEU A 126 -7.28 -7.10 3.14
C LEU A 126 -8.59 -7.50 3.83
N GLY A 127 -8.50 -7.96 5.08
CA GLY A 127 -9.61 -8.42 5.92
C GLY A 127 -10.51 -9.47 5.25
N ASP A 128 -11.64 -9.76 5.91
CA ASP A 128 -12.77 -10.49 5.30
C ASP A 128 -13.47 -9.69 4.18
N LYS A 129 -13.14 -8.40 4.04
CA LYS A 129 -13.79 -7.46 3.10
C LYS A 129 -13.66 -7.89 1.63
N LEU A 130 -12.67 -8.72 1.31
CA LEU A 130 -12.46 -9.24 -0.03
C LEU A 130 -12.95 -10.67 -0.26
N GLY A 131 -13.43 -11.34 0.80
CA GLY A 131 -13.72 -12.78 0.75
C GLY A 131 -12.51 -13.61 0.31
N LEU A 132 -11.30 -13.12 0.59
CA LEU A 132 -10.07 -13.77 0.16
C LEU A 132 -9.86 -15.05 0.98
N PRO A 133 -9.41 -16.15 0.35
CA PRO A 133 -9.00 -17.33 1.09
C PRO A 133 -7.76 -16.99 1.96
N GLU A 134 -7.57 -17.76 3.04
CA GLU A 134 -6.41 -17.63 3.93
C GLU A 134 -5.06 -17.63 3.16
N ASP A 135 -5.00 -18.39 2.07
CA ASP A 135 -3.88 -18.40 1.11
C ASP A 135 -4.19 -17.56 -0.14
N TRP A 136 -4.19 -16.24 -0.01
CA TRP A 136 -4.48 -15.32 -1.12
C TRP A 136 -3.34 -15.23 -2.16
N THR A 137 -2.13 -15.71 -1.88
CA THR A 137 -0.97 -15.55 -2.80
C THR A 137 -1.13 -16.34 -4.10
N LYS A 138 -2.07 -17.28 -4.17
CA LYS A 138 -2.38 -18.09 -5.36
C LYS A 138 -3.58 -17.56 -6.15
N VAL A 139 -4.25 -16.53 -5.65
CA VAL A 139 -5.46 -15.99 -6.27
C VAL A 139 -5.09 -15.26 -7.56
N ARG A 140 -5.66 -15.70 -8.69
CA ARG A 140 -5.32 -15.17 -10.01
C ARG A 140 -5.54 -13.66 -10.08
N TRP A 141 -6.67 -13.14 -9.61
CA TRP A 141 -6.92 -11.71 -9.66
C TRP A 141 -5.96 -10.91 -8.77
N VAL A 142 -5.44 -11.46 -7.67
CA VAL A 142 -4.34 -10.79 -6.96
C VAL A 142 -3.14 -10.62 -7.90
N LEU A 143 -2.80 -11.67 -8.66
CA LEU A 143 -1.63 -11.73 -9.55
C LEU A 143 -1.79 -10.94 -10.86
N VAL A 144 -2.99 -10.87 -11.44
CA VAL A 144 -3.29 -10.11 -12.67
C VAL A 144 -3.85 -8.71 -12.40
N GLY A 145 -4.34 -8.46 -11.18
CA GLY A 145 -4.89 -7.21 -10.68
C GLY A 145 -6.27 -7.37 -10.11
N MET A 146 -6.47 -6.89 -8.88
CA MET A 146 -7.81 -6.73 -8.30
C MET A 146 -8.74 -6.08 -9.33
N ASP A 147 -9.96 -6.55 -9.28
CA ASP A 147 -11.07 -6.02 -10.02
C ASP A 147 -11.40 -4.59 -9.53
N PRO A 148 -11.74 -3.64 -10.42
CA PRO A 148 -12.25 -2.32 -10.03
C PRO A 148 -13.40 -2.36 -9.02
N GLU A 149 -14.25 -3.40 -9.04
CA GLU A 149 -15.33 -3.59 -8.06
C GLU A 149 -14.82 -3.97 -6.68
N ILE A 150 -13.73 -4.72 -6.63
CA ILE A 150 -13.08 -5.04 -5.36
C ILE A 150 -12.46 -3.77 -4.74
N ALA A 151 -11.91 -2.88 -5.58
CA ALA A 151 -11.41 -1.58 -5.12
C ALA A 151 -12.54 -0.70 -4.55
N ARG A 152 -13.75 -0.77 -5.12
CA ARG A 152 -14.95 -0.06 -4.60
C ARG A 152 -15.39 -0.55 -3.22
N VAL A 153 -15.25 -1.84 -2.93
CA VAL A 153 -15.59 -2.44 -1.63
C VAL A 153 -14.59 -2.03 -0.54
N LEU A 154 -13.30 -1.96 -0.86
CA LEU A 154 -12.26 -1.58 0.11
C LEU A 154 -12.18 -0.08 0.38
N PHE A 155 -12.48 0.74 -0.62
CA PHE A 155 -12.38 2.20 -0.56
C PHE A 155 -13.70 2.84 -1.01
N PRO A 156 -14.74 2.81 -0.14
CA PRO A 156 -16.06 3.32 -0.49
C PRO A 156 -15.99 4.85 -0.65
N GLY A 157 -15.91 5.31 -1.91
CA GLY A 157 -15.82 6.74 -2.24
C GLY A 157 -15.32 7.06 -3.66
N GLY A 158 -14.66 6.14 -4.35
CA GLY A 158 -14.17 6.35 -5.72
C GLY A 158 -15.04 5.69 -6.78
N ARG A 159 -15.70 6.47 -7.64
CA ARG A 159 -16.38 5.94 -8.84
C ARG A 159 -15.31 5.65 -9.90
N ALA A 160 -15.18 4.38 -10.31
CA ALA A 160 -14.26 3.98 -11.38
C ALA A 160 -14.49 4.77 -12.68
N PRO A 161 -13.45 5.25 -13.37
CA PRO A 161 -13.56 5.62 -14.77
C PRO A 161 -13.57 4.34 -15.62
N HIS A 162 -14.35 4.40 -16.70
CA HIS A 162 -14.51 3.35 -17.71
C HIS A 162 -13.19 2.96 -18.38
#